data_AF-A0A2P2IAW4-F1
#
_entry.id   AF-A0A2P2IAW4-F1
#
_cell.length_a   1.000
_cell.length_b   1.000
_cell.length_c   1.000
_cell.angle_alpha   90.00
_cell.angle_beta   90.00
_cell.angle_gamma   90.00
#
_symmetry.space_group_name_H-M   'P 1'
#
loop_
_entity.id
_entity.type
_entity.pdbx_description
1 polymer ?
#
loop_
_entity_poly.entity_id
_entity_poly.type
_entity_poly.pdbx_seq_one_letter_code
_entity_poly.pdbx_strand_id
1 'polypeptide(L)'
;DYWGRPEDMTMPRPSMKIDTEAPGSELAAETAAALAAASIIFTEKDPDYAAECLKVARDLFAFADEYRLMYHLSITDAANFYKSFNGFGDELGWGAMWLYKATREEQYAEMAKTYWTEFDIHYNGYGFSWDNKHSGAQILFAQEFPDQEYRDAVE
;
A
#
# COMPACT_ATOMS: atom_id res chain seq x y z
N ASP A 1 -26.41 -10.64 8.41
CA ASP A 1 -26.37 -12.05 8.81
C ASP A 1 -26.95 -12.94 7.74
N TYR A 2 -26.09 -13.75 7.10
CA TYR A 2 -26.43 -14.71 6.07
C TYR A 2 -25.45 -15.89 6.17
N TRP A 3 -25.96 -17.11 6.09
CA TRP A 3 -25.14 -18.33 6.01
C TRP A 3 -25.69 -19.21 4.90
N GLY A 4 -24.94 -19.36 3.82
CA GLY A 4 -25.37 -20.05 2.61
C GLY A 4 -24.34 -19.92 1.51
N ARG A 5 -24.68 -20.42 0.31
CA ARG A 5 -23.80 -20.34 -0.84
C ARG A 5 -23.79 -18.91 -1.40
N PRO A 6 -22.65 -18.37 -1.85
CA PRO A 6 -22.58 -17.00 -2.33
C PRO A 6 -23.50 -16.71 -3.53
N GLU A 7 -23.76 -17.68 -4.41
CA GLU A 7 -24.67 -17.53 -5.56
C GLU A 7 -26.15 -17.38 -5.18
N ASP A 8 -26.53 -17.78 -3.95
CA ASP A 8 -27.90 -17.69 -3.44
C ASP A 8 -28.15 -16.38 -2.66
N MET A 9 -27.18 -15.47 -2.62
CA MET A 9 -27.33 -14.18 -1.96
C MET A 9 -28.35 -13.29 -2.69
N THR A 10 -29.38 -12.85 -1.98
CA THR A 10 -30.41 -11.93 -2.51
C THR A 10 -30.44 -10.57 -1.81
N MET A 11 -29.60 -10.36 -0.79
CA MET A 11 -29.52 -9.07 -0.10
C MET A 11 -28.77 -8.03 -0.94
N PRO A 12 -29.04 -6.72 -0.75
CA PRO A 12 -28.24 -5.67 -1.36
C PRO A 12 -26.75 -5.79 -1.03
N ARG A 13 -25.89 -5.56 -2.02
CA ARG A 13 -24.42 -5.56 -1.89
C ARG A 13 -23.89 -4.18 -2.29
N PRO A 14 -23.97 -3.18 -1.40
CA PRO A 14 -23.57 -1.81 -1.73
C PRO A 14 -22.07 -1.74 -2.03
N SER A 15 -21.71 -0.89 -2.98
CA SER A 15 -20.32 -0.55 -3.28
C SER A 15 -19.97 0.76 -2.60
N MET A 16 -18.80 0.80 -1.96
CA MET A 16 -18.24 1.99 -1.32
C MET A 16 -16.92 2.33 -2.01
N LYS A 17 -16.51 3.60 -1.93
CA LYS A 17 -15.29 4.10 -2.58
C LYS A 17 -14.64 5.16 -1.71
N ILE A 18 -13.38 5.40 -1.98
CA ILE A 18 -12.64 6.58 -1.55
C ILE A 18 -12.51 7.53 -2.75
N ASP A 19 -12.44 8.83 -2.46
CA ASP A 19 -12.23 9.90 -3.43
C ASP A 19 -11.61 11.11 -2.73
N THR A 20 -11.48 12.24 -3.42
CA THR A 20 -10.83 13.44 -2.88
C THR A 20 -11.62 14.11 -1.74
N GLU A 21 -12.92 13.85 -1.62
CA GLU A 21 -13.77 14.37 -0.55
C GLU A 21 -13.85 13.39 0.64
N ALA A 22 -13.66 12.09 0.37
CA ALA A 22 -13.59 11.02 1.36
C ALA A 22 -12.37 10.10 1.10
N PRO A 23 -11.14 10.52 1.49
CA PRO A 23 -9.91 9.81 1.12
C PRO A 23 -9.62 8.54 1.91
N GLY A 24 -8.56 7.81 1.54
CA GLY A 24 -8.13 6.59 2.22
C GLY A 24 -6.74 6.17 1.79
N SER A 25 -5.72 6.76 2.40
CA SER A 25 -4.32 6.64 1.99
C SER A 25 -3.80 5.23 2.06
N GLU A 26 -4.02 4.54 3.17
CA GLU A 26 -3.56 3.17 3.37
C GLU A 26 -4.20 2.20 2.39
N LEU A 27 -5.50 2.37 2.10
CA LEU A 27 -6.21 1.54 1.13
C LEU A 27 -5.69 1.75 -0.30
N ALA A 28 -5.48 3.02 -0.68
CA ALA A 28 -4.96 3.37 -2.00
C ALA A 28 -3.49 2.97 -2.17
N ALA A 29 -2.65 3.21 -1.17
CA ALA A 29 -1.22 2.89 -1.20
C ALA A 29 -0.96 1.37 -1.18
N GLU A 30 -1.73 0.58 -0.43
CA GLU A 30 -1.62 -0.88 -0.48
C GLU A 30 -2.07 -1.42 -1.85
N THR A 31 -3.13 -0.84 -2.44
CA THR A 31 -3.56 -1.20 -3.80
C THR A 31 -2.50 -0.84 -4.84
N ALA A 32 -1.85 0.32 -4.68
CA ALA A 32 -0.73 0.73 -5.52
C ALA A 32 0.46 -0.24 -5.40
N ALA A 33 0.82 -0.63 -4.18
CA ALA A 33 1.86 -1.62 -3.92
C ALA A 33 1.56 -2.96 -4.60
N ALA A 34 0.33 -3.45 -4.48
CA ALA A 34 -0.10 -4.70 -5.11
C ALA A 34 0.01 -4.65 -6.65
N LEU A 35 -0.42 -3.56 -7.27
CA LEU A 35 -0.34 -3.39 -8.73
C LEU A 35 1.10 -3.18 -9.22
N ALA A 36 1.92 -2.45 -8.46
CA ALA A 36 3.35 -2.32 -8.75
C ALA A 36 4.05 -3.68 -8.68
N ALA A 37 3.79 -4.48 -7.64
CA ALA A 37 4.30 -5.85 -7.54
C ALA A 37 3.80 -6.75 -8.68
N ALA A 38 2.52 -6.66 -9.04
CA ALA A 38 1.96 -7.41 -10.16
C ALA A 38 2.63 -7.03 -11.49
N SER A 39 2.92 -5.75 -11.72
CA SER A 39 3.59 -5.30 -12.96
C SER A 39 4.94 -6.00 -13.16
N ILE A 40 5.72 -6.20 -12.09
CA ILE A 40 6.99 -6.94 -12.15
C ILE A 40 6.77 -8.38 -12.62
N ILE A 41 5.74 -9.05 -12.07
CA ILE A 41 5.42 -10.45 -12.41
C ILE A 41 5.00 -10.59 -13.88
N PHE A 42 4.20 -9.65 -14.38
CA PHE A 42 3.65 -9.72 -15.73
C PHE A 42 4.56 -9.16 -16.82
N THR A 43 5.66 -8.47 -16.47
CA THR A 43 6.52 -7.75 -17.42
C THR A 43 6.95 -8.60 -18.63
N GLU A 44 7.29 -9.88 -18.42
CA GLU A 44 7.73 -10.75 -19.53
C GLU A 44 6.56 -11.42 -20.29
N LYS A 45 5.47 -11.74 -19.59
CA LYS A 45 4.37 -12.55 -20.13
C LYS A 45 3.29 -11.71 -20.79
N ASP A 46 3.02 -10.55 -20.24
CA ASP A 46 1.99 -9.61 -20.67
C ASP A 46 2.44 -8.17 -20.37
N PRO A 47 3.34 -7.62 -21.21
CA PRO A 47 3.92 -6.29 -20.97
C PRO A 47 2.89 -5.17 -21.03
N ASP A 48 1.83 -5.32 -21.83
CA ASP A 48 0.75 -4.33 -21.93
C ASP A 48 -0.04 -4.28 -20.61
N TYR A 49 -0.39 -5.44 -20.05
CA TYR A 49 -1.03 -5.49 -18.73
C TYR A 49 -0.10 -5.01 -17.61
N ALA A 50 1.19 -5.35 -17.65
CA ALA A 50 2.17 -4.83 -16.69
C ALA A 50 2.24 -3.29 -16.72
N ALA A 51 2.22 -2.69 -17.91
CA ALA A 51 2.20 -1.24 -18.08
C ALA A 51 0.89 -0.62 -17.55
N GLU A 52 -0.25 -1.27 -17.75
CA GLU A 52 -1.54 -0.84 -17.20
C GLU A 52 -1.54 -0.88 -15.67
N CYS A 53 -1.10 -1.99 -15.06
CA CYS A 53 -0.96 -2.10 -13.61
C CYS A 53 -0.07 -0.99 -13.05
N LEU A 54 1.08 -0.74 -13.68
CA LEU A 54 2.03 0.25 -13.21
C LEU A 54 1.48 1.67 -13.34
N LYS A 55 0.75 1.98 -14.42
CA LYS A 55 0.06 3.26 -14.57
C LYS A 55 -0.92 3.49 -13.43
N VAL A 56 -1.80 2.53 -13.17
CA VAL A 56 -2.81 2.64 -12.10
C VAL A 56 -2.15 2.69 -10.72
N ALA A 57 -1.05 1.97 -10.51
CA ALA A 57 -0.28 2.03 -9.27
C ALA A 57 0.25 3.45 -8.99
N ARG A 58 0.82 4.12 -10.00
CA ARG A 58 1.28 5.51 -9.86
C ARG A 58 0.13 6.46 -9.52
N ASP A 59 -1.00 6.34 -10.21
CA ASP A 59 -2.18 7.19 -10.00
C ASP A 59 -2.76 7.02 -8.58
N LEU A 60 -2.90 5.77 -8.11
CA LEU A 60 -3.41 5.47 -6.77
C LEU A 60 -2.46 5.94 -5.67
N PHE A 61 -1.15 5.80 -5.87
CA PHE A 61 -0.17 6.25 -4.90
C PHE A 61 -0.12 7.78 -4.79
N ALA A 62 -0.18 8.48 -5.93
CA ALA A 62 -0.29 9.95 -5.93
C ALA A 62 -1.54 10.41 -5.17
N PHE A 63 -2.69 9.77 -5.41
CA PHE A 63 -3.91 10.02 -4.65
C PHE A 63 -3.73 9.76 -3.14
N ALA A 64 -3.09 8.64 -2.78
CA ALA A 64 -2.88 8.26 -1.39
C ALA A 64 -2.03 9.29 -0.62
N ASP A 65 -0.97 9.78 -1.24
CA ASP A 65 -0.04 10.73 -0.63
C ASP A 65 -0.59 12.16 -0.58
N GLU A 66 -1.33 12.58 -1.63
CA GLU A 66 -1.93 13.93 -1.71
C GLU A 66 -3.13 14.08 -0.77
N TYR A 67 -4.01 13.08 -0.69
CA TYR A 67 -5.26 13.14 0.09
C TYR A 67 -5.18 12.25 1.34
N ARG A 68 -4.50 12.76 2.38
CA ARG A 68 -4.17 11.98 3.58
C ARG A 68 -5.35 11.82 4.55
N LEU A 69 -5.90 10.61 4.63
CA LEU A 69 -6.89 10.21 5.65
C LEU A 69 -6.91 8.69 5.80
N MET A 70 -7.24 8.19 7.00
CA MET A 70 -7.51 6.77 7.20
C MET A 70 -8.82 6.36 6.51
N TYR A 71 -8.77 5.34 5.64
CA TYR A 71 -9.86 4.91 4.78
C TYR A 71 -11.15 4.58 5.56
N HIS A 72 -11.02 4.05 6.77
CA HIS A 72 -12.16 3.66 7.60
C HIS A 72 -12.96 4.87 8.15
N LEU A 73 -12.44 6.09 8.02
CA LEU A 73 -13.19 7.32 8.29
C LEU A 73 -14.07 7.73 7.11
N SER A 74 -13.71 7.30 5.89
CA SER A 74 -14.47 7.52 4.66
C SER A 74 -15.46 6.39 4.37
N ILE A 75 -15.01 5.15 4.59
CA ILE A 75 -15.79 3.92 4.48
C ILE A 75 -16.08 3.41 5.90
N THR A 76 -17.01 4.07 6.57
CA THR A 76 -17.28 3.84 8.01
C THR A 76 -17.71 2.42 8.36
N ASP A 77 -18.36 1.72 7.42
CA ASP A 77 -18.78 0.33 7.61
C ASP A 77 -17.57 -0.60 7.86
N ALA A 78 -16.41 -0.28 7.26
CA ALA A 78 -15.20 -1.08 7.39
C ALA A 78 -14.55 -0.95 8.77
N ALA A 79 -14.84 0.11 9.54
CA ALA A 79 -14.24 0.36 10.85
C ALA A 79 -14.55 -0.70 11.91
N ASN A 80 -15.60 -1.51 11.71
CA ASN A 80 -15.94 -2.62 12.60
C ASN A 80 -15.32 -3.97 12.18
N PHE A 81 -14.63 -4.03 11.04
CA PHE A 81 -14.06 -5.26 10.49
C PHE A 81 -12.54 -5.14 10.25
N TYR A 82 -12.15 -4.14 9.47
CA TYR A 82 -10.78 -3.90 9.02
C TYR A 82 -10.39 -2.45 9.29
N LYS A 83 -10.51 -2.00 10.53
CA LYS A 83 -10.10 -0.64 10.91
C LYS A 83 -8.60 -0.45 10.70
N SER A 84 -8.17 0.66 10.11
CA SER A 84 -6.75 1.02 10.18
C SER A 84 -6.38 1.39 11.61
N PHE A 85 -5.47 0.62 12.23
CA PHE A 85 -4.97 0.87 13.58
C PHE A 85 -3.60 1.57 13.55
N ASN A 86 -2.75 1.27 12.56
CA ASN A 86 -1.41 1.88 12.44
C ASN A 86 -1.41 3.20 11.65
N GLY A 87 -2.54 3.58 11.06
CA GLY A 87 -2.63 4.76 10.19
C GLY A 87 -2.35 4.40 8.73
N PHE A 88 -1.62 5.27 8.05
CA PHE A 88 -1.29 5.11 6.63
C PHE A 88 0.19 5.26 6.30
N GLY A 89 1.01 5.59 7.30
CA GLY A 89 2.41 5.97 7.09
C GLY A 89 3.25 4.80 6.58
N ASP A 90 3.00 3.61 7.13
CA ASP A 90 3.67 2.40 6.69
C ASP A 90 3.25 1.94 5.30
N GLU A 91 1.98 2.11 4.91
CA GLU A 91 1.55 1.86 3.53
C GLU A 91 2.12 2.86 2.55
N LEU A 92 2.31 4.14 2.92
CA LEU A 92 2.97 5.12 2.05
C LEU A 92 4.44 4.75 1.82
N GLY A 93 5.17 4.35 2.86
CA GLY A 93 6.55 3.86 2.72
C GLY A 93 6.64 2.55 1.91
N TRP A 94 5.73 1.61 2.18
CA TRP A 94 5.61 0.34 1.47
C TRP A 94 5.29 0.54 -0.02
N GLY A 95 4.28 1.35 -0.33
CA GLY A 95 3.88 1.69 -1.69
C GLY A 95 4.98 2.39 -2.47
N ALA A 96 5.67 3.35 -1.85
CA ALA A 96 6.82 4.01 -2.47
C ALA A 96 7.94 3.01 -2.81
N MET A 97 8.25 2.08 -1.90
CA MET A 97 9.28 1.06 -2.14
C MET A 97 8.89 0.09 -3.25
N TRP A 98 7.62 -0.34 -3.33
CA TRP A 98 7.17 -1.19 -4.43
C TRP A 98 7.19 -0.48 -5.77
N LEU A 99 6.77 0.79 -5.82
CA LEU A 99 6.88 1.60 -7.03
C LEU A 99 8.34 1.79 -7.43
N TYR A 100 9.24 2.09 -6.50
CA TYR A 100 10.67 2.17 -6.82
C TYR A 100 11.20 0.84 -7.35
N LYS A 101 10.86 -0.29 -6.72
CA LYS A 101 11.28 -1.62 -7.17
C LYS A 101 10.80 -1.95 -8.59
N ALA A 102 9.58 -1.54 -8.92
CA ALA A 102 8.97 -1.79 -10.23
C ALA A 102 9.48 -0.82 -11.33
N THR A 103 9.75 0.44 -10.98
CA THR A 103 10.02 1.51 -11.96
C THR A 103 11.48 1.92 -12.06
N ARG A 104 12.24 1.80 -10.98
CA ARG A 104 13.55 2.42 -10.77
C ARG A 104 13.54 3.96 -10.89
N GLU A 105 12.38 4.59 -10.73
CA GLU A 105 12.26 6.05 -10.69
C GLU A 105 12.71 6.57 -9.32
N GLU A 106 13.78 7.37 -9.29
CA GLU A 106 14.40 7.89 -8.07
C GLU A 106 13.43 8.67 -7.18
N GLN A 107 12.41 9.32 -7.76
CA GLN A 107 11.40 10.05 -6.98
C GLN A 107 10.74 9.16 -5.91
N TYR A 108 10.49 7.88 -6.22
CA TYR A 108 9.88 6.96 -5.25
C TYR A 108 10.87 6.52 -4.18
N ALA A 109 12.16 6.40 -4.50
CA ALA A 109 13.20 6.15 -3.51
C ALA A 109 13.36 7.35 -2.56
N GLU A 110 13.33 8.58 -3.08
CA GLU A 110 13.41 9.80 -2.28
C GLU A 110 12.20 9.96 -1.36
N MET A 111 10.99 9.72 -1.87
CA MET A 111 9.76 9.70 -1.08
C MET A 111 9.83 8.62 0.01
N ALA A 112 10.19 7.39 -0.34
CA ALA A 112 10.33 6.31 0.64
C ALA A 112 11.30 6.70 1.76
N LYS A 113 12.48 7.22 1.43
CA LYS A 113 13.48 7.67 2.41
C LYS A 113 12.98 8.81 3.30
N THR A 114 12.11 9.67 2.78
CA THR A 114 11.45 10.69 3.60
C THR A 114 10.47 10.05 4.58
N TYR A 115 9.62 9.14 4.10
CA TYR A 115 8.65 8.40 4.93
C TYR A 115 9.29 7.49 5.97
N TRP A 116 10.49 6.98 5.68
CA TRP A 116 11.28 6.17 6.61
C TRP A 116 11.44 6.83 7.99
N THR A 117 11.66 8.15 7.99
CA THR A 117 11.75 8.97 9.19
C THR A 117 10.41 9.61 9.55
N GLU A 118 9.64 10.13 8.58
CA GLU A 118 8.36 10.82 8.85
C GLU A 118 7.35 9.94 9.59
N PHE A 119 7.33 8.64 9.29
CA PHE A 119 6.37 7.68 9.82
C PHE A 119 7.00 6.59 10.68
N ASP A 120 8.21 6.80 11.19
CA ASP A 120 8.90 5.88 12.10
C ASP A 120 9.04 4.44 11.57
N ILE A 121 9.18 4.28 10.25
CA ILE A 121 9.32 2.95 9.61
C ILE A 121 10.54 2.20 10.16
N HIS A 122 11.60 2.92 10.52
CA HIS A 122 12.82 2.39 11.09
C HIS A 122 12.66 1.66 12.44
N TYR A 123 11.64 1.97 13.24
CA TYR A 123 11.55 1.51 14.63
C TYR A 123 10.40 0.51 14.89
N ASN A 124 9.35 0.51 14.06
CA ASN A 124 8.10 -0.22 14.34
C ASN A 124 7.99 -1.58 13.63
N GLY A 125 9.11 -2.26 13.40
CA GLY A 125 9.24 -3.52 12.66
C GLY A 125 8.76 -4.80 13.36
N TYR A 126 7.84 -4.72 14.33
CA TYR A 126 7.47 -5.87 15.17
C TYR A 126 6.51 -6.87 14.50
N GLY A 127 6.05 -6.63 13.27
CA GLY A 127 5.18 -7.58 12.56
C GLY A 127 4.78 -7.13 11.14
N PHE A 128 4.31 -8.11 10.36
CA PHE A 128 3.76 -7.90 9.03
C PHE A 128 2.34 -8.46 8.95
N SER A 129 1.39 -7.63 8.54
CA SER A 129 -0.03 -7.99 8.44
C SER A 129 -0.79 -7.09 7.45
N TRP A 130 -2.08 -7.36 7.28
CA TRP A 130 -2.97 -6.51 6.48
C TRP A 130 -3.09 -5.07 6.98
N ASP A 131 -2.66 -4.76 8.23
CA ASP A 131 -2.69 -3.43 8.86
C ASP A 131 -1.29 -2.89 9.17
N ASN A 132 -0.23 -3.71 9.12
CA ASN A 132 1.13 -3.29 9.46
C ASN A 132 2.15 -3.74 8.40
N LYS A 133 2.82 -2.78 7.74
CA LYS A 133 3.75 -2.98 6.62
C LYS A 133 5.18 -2.64 7.01
N HIS A 134 5.44 -2.22 8.25
CA HIS A 134 6.75 -1.78 8.71
C HIS A 134 7.85 -2.81 8.39
N SER A 135 7.71 -4.06 8.85
CA SER A 135 8.71 -5.11 8.59
C SER A 135 8.87 -5.41 7.09
N GLY A 136 7.77 -5.33 6.33
CA GLY A 136 7.79 -5.51 4.88
C GLY A 136 8.58 -4.40 4.18
N ALA A 137 8.30 -3.15 4.53
CA ALA A 137 9.01 -1.99 4.02
C ALA A 137 10.50 -2.06 4.39
N GLN A 138 10.84 -2.31 5.66
CA GLN A 138 12.23 -2.48 6.11
C GLN A 138 13.01 -3.51 5.29
N ILE A 139 12.42 -4.67 5.00
CA ILE A 139 13.03 -5.69 4.12
C ILE A 139 13.26 -5.13 2.71
N LEU A 140 12.30 -4.41 2.13
CA LEU A 140 12.48 -3.78 0.82
C LEU A 140 13.62 -2.76 0.84
N PHE A 141 13.71 -1.93 1.89
CA PHE A 141 14.82 -0.99 2.06
C PHE A 141 16.17 -1.72 2.10
N ALA A 142 16.27 -2.78 2.90
CA ALA A 142 17.49 -3.58 3.02
C ALA A 142 17.88 -4.31 1.71
N GLN A 143 16.91 -4.66 0.87
CA GLN A 143 17.14 -5.28 -0.44
C GLN A 143 17.63 -4.27 -1.48
N GLU A 144 17.10 -3.05 -1.45
CA GLU A 144 17.27 -2.07 -2.53
C GLU A 144 18.37 -1.05 -2.24
N PHE A 145 18.70 -0.83 -0.96
CA PHE A 145 19.70 0.15 -0.54
C PHE A 145 20.82 -0.50 0.28
N PRO A 146 22.08 -0.07 0.09
CA PRO A 146 23.23 -0.68 0.75
C PRO A 146 23.46 -0.17 2.19
N ASP A 147 22.74 0.86 2.63
CA ASP A 147 22.94 1.52 3.92
C ASP A 147 22.71 0.56 5.09
N GLN A 148 23.63 0.58 6.06
CA GLN A 148 23.62 -0.33 7.21
C GLN A 148 22.37 -0.16 8.07
N GLU A 149 21.87 1.08 8.20
CA GLU A 149 20.65 1.39 8.96
C GLU A 149 19.45 0.55 8.53
N TYR A 150 19.28 0.30 7.23
CA TYR A 150 18.16 -0.49 6.73
C TYR A 150 18.31 -1.99 7.04
N ARG A 151 19.55 -2.48 7.13
CA ARG A 151 19.83 -3.86 7.54
C ARG A 151 19.61 -4.04 9.04
N ASP A 152 20.09 -3.09 9.83
CA ASP A 152 19.93 -3.08 11.28
C ASP A 152 18.46 -3.03 11.69
N ALA A 153 17.59 -2.41 10.88
CA ALA A 153 16.15 -2.37 11.14
C ALA A 153 15.44 -3.74 10.94
N VAL A 154 16.09 -4.70 10.27
CA VAL A 154 15.55 -6.05 10.00
C VAL A 154 16.12 -7.11 10.96
N GLU A 155 17.33 -6.90 11.49
CA GLU A 155 18.07 -7.83 12.37
C GLU A 155 17.67 -7.73 13.85
#